data_AF-A0AAW6NF68-F1
#
_entry.id   AF-A0AAW6NF68-F1
#
_cell.length_a   1.000
_cell.length_b   1.000
_cell.length_c   1.000
_cell.angle_alpha   90.00
_cell.angle_beta   90.00
_cell.angle_gamma   90.00
#
_symmetry.space_group_name_H-M   'P 1'
#
loop_
_entity.id
_entity.type
_entity.pdbx_description
1 polymer ?
#
loop_
_entity_poly.entity_id
_entity_poly.type
_entity_poly.pdbx_seq_one_letter_code
_entity_poly.pdbx_strand_id
1 'polypeptide(L)' 'MATNMGKIDRGLRLVIAAALLFVAFGTAMLGSGILFWIALVVAGVFTLTAFVGNCPLYRIVGLKTCQDC' A
#
# COMPACT_ATOMS: atom_id res chain seq x y z
N MET A 1 2.40 18.89 -8.97
CA MET A 1 2.76 17.88 -7.94
C MET A 1 3.24 16.66 -8.71
N ALA A 2 4.45 16.14 -8.44
CA ALA A 2 4.99 14.99 -9.19
C ALA A 2 4.33 13.68 -8.70
N THR A 3 3.04 13.53 -9.00
CA THR A 3 2.26 12.35 -8.67
C THR A 3 2.46 11.34 -9.81
N ASN A 4 3.10 10.20 -9.55
CA ASN A 4 3.37 9.19 -10.58
C ASN A 4 2.33 8.05 -10.59
N MET A 5 1.41 8.05 -9.62
CA MET A 5 0.37 7.04 -9.44
C MET A 5 -1.02 7.60 -9.71
N GLY A 6 -1.77 6.92 -10.58
CA GLY A 6 -3.18 7.21 -10.82
C GLY A 6 -4.07 6.85 -9.61
N LYS A 7 -5.29 7.42 -9.56
CA LYS A 7 -6.26 7.19 -8.49
C LYS A 7 -6.62 5.70 -8.31
N ILE A 8 -6.58 4.92 -9.39
CA ILE A 8 -6.86 3.48 -9.38
C ILE A 8 -5.78 2.70 -8.61
N ASP A 9 -4.49 2.95 -8.88
CA ASP A 9 -3.38 2.27 -8.20
C ASP A 9 -3.35 2.60 -6.69
N ARG A 10 -3.60 3.87 -6.37
CA ARG A 10 -3.77 4.34 -4.98
C ARG A 10 -4.92 3.63 -4.28
N GLY A 11 -6.06 3.50 -4.96
CA GLY A 11 -7.23 2.79 -4.45
C GLY A 11 -6.94 1.32 -4.19
N LEU A 12 -6.31 0.63 -5.13
CA LEU A 12 -5.97 -0.79 -4.99
C LEU A 12 -5.01 -1.04 -3.81
N ARG A 13 -3.99 -0.20 -3.64
CA ARG A 13 -3.05 -0.30 -2.50
C ARG A 13 -3.74 -0.10 -1.15
N LEU A 14 -4.68 0.86 -1.06
CA LEU A 14 -5.47 1.06 0.15
C LEU A 14 -6.39 -0.12 0.44
N VAL A 15 -7.00 -0.72 -0.60
CA VAL A 15 -7.81 -1.94 -0.46
C VAL A 15 -6.96 -3.11 0.06
N ILE A 16 -5.77 -3.31 -0.49
CA ILE A 16 -4.85 -4.37 -0.02
C ILE A 16 -4.43 -4.11 1.43
N ALA A 17 -4.07 -2.87 1.78
CA ALA A 17 -3.71 -2.52 3.15
C ALA A 17 -4.88 -2.75 4.12
N ALA A 18 -6.11 -2.36 3.73
CA ALA A 18 -7.31 -2.60 4.53
C ALA A 18 -7.60 -4.10 4.70
N ALA A 19 -7.44 -4.91 3.66
CA ALA A 19 -7.60 -6.35 3.74
C ALA A 19 -6.56 -6.99 4.69
N LEU A 20 -5.30 -6.58 4.61
CA LEU A 20 -4.24 -7.06 5.50
C LEU A 20 -4.51 -6.69 6.96
N LEU A 21 -4.98 -5.46 7.23
CA LEU A 21 -5.37 -5.04 8.57
C LEU A 21 -6.60 -5.81 9.06
N PHE A 22 -7.59 -6.07 8.20
CA PHE A 22 -8.75 -6.86 8.54
C PHE A 22 -8.38 -8.30 8.90
N VAL A 23 -7.47 -8.93 8.16
CA VAL A 23 -6.98 -10.27 8.51
C VAL A 23 -6.16 -10.24 9.80
N ALA A 24 -5.32 -9.21 10.01
CA ALA A 24 -4.48 -9.09 11.19
C ALA A 24 -5.26 -8.86 12.49
N PHE A 25 -6.29 -8.01 12.47
CA PHE A 25 -7.04 -7.62 13.66
C PHE A 25 -8.45 -8.23 13.74
N GLY A 26 -9.09 -8.46 12.60
CA GLY A 26 -10.46 -9.00 12.52
C GLY A 26 -10.51 -10.52 12.53
N THR A 27 -9.38 -11.21 12.38
CA THR A 27 -9.31 -12.68 12.43
C THR A 27 -8.19 -13.13 13.36
N ALA A 28 -8.33 -14.30 13.99
CA ALA A 28 -7.26 -14.93 14.76
C ALA A 28 -6.20 -15.62 13.87
N MET A 29 -6.29 -15.44 12.54
CA MET A 29 -5.55 -16.23 11.55
C MET A 29 -4.03 -15.95 11.56
N LEU A 30 -3.63 -14.71 11.86
CA LEU A 30 -2.22 -14.30 11.95
C LEU A 30 -1.64 -14.42 13.37
N GLY A 31 -2.50 -14.55 14.38
CA GLY A 31 -2.12 -14.55 15.80
C GLY A 31 -1.27 -13.33 16.18
N SER A 32 -0.39 -13.51 17.17
CA SER A 32 0.60 -12.50 17.61
C SER A 32 2.03 -12.83 17.16
N GLY A 33 2.18 -13.73 16.19
CA GLY A 33 3.47 -14.20 15.70
C GLY A 33 4.14 -13.26 14.70
N ILE A 34 5.26 -13.71 14.13
CA ILE A 34 6.05 -12.89 13.19
C ILE A 34 5.26 -12.47 11.94
N LEU A 35 4.30 -13.30 11.51
CA LEU A 35 3.42 -13.03 10.37
C LEU A 35 2.50 -11.84 10.60
N PHE A 36 2.02 -11.62 11.83
CA PHE A 36 1.21 -10.46 12.19
C PHE A 36 2.01 -9.16 12.02
N TRP A 37 3.24 -9.14 12.54
CA TRP A 37 4.13 -7.97 12.41
C TRP A 37 4.50 -7.68 10.95
N ILE A 38 4.78 -8.71 10.16
CA ILE A 38 5.04 -8.56 8.72
C ILE A 38 3.81 -7.97 8.02
N ALA A 39 2.61 -8.48 8.30
CA ALA A 39 1.37 -7.97 7.71
C ALA A 39 1.15 -6.48 8.05
N LEU A 40 1.43 -6.07 9.30
CA LEU A 40 1.33 -4.66 9.71
C LEU A 40 2.34 -3.75 9.00
N VAL A 41 3.60 -4.19 8.88
CA VAL A 41 4.63 -3.42 8.19
C VAL A 41 4.25 -3.23 6.71
N VAL A 42 3.81 -4.29 6.04
CA VAL A 42 3.38 -4.24 4.64
C VAL A 42 2.17 -3.31 4.47
N ALA A 43 1.16 -3.43 5.34
CA ALA A 43 -0.01 -2.55 5.31
C ALA A 43 0.37 -1.08 5.54
N GLY A 44 1.26 -0.80 6.49
CA GLY A 44 1.76 0.54 6.76
C GLY A 44 2.49 1.15 5.57
N VAL A 45 3.39 0.40 4.93
CA VAL A 45 4.12 0.84 3.73
C VAL A 45 3.15 1.10 2.56
N PHE A 46 2.18 0.22 2.33
CA PHE A 46 1.19 0.39 1.27
C PHE A 46 0.32 1.63 1.50
N THR A 47 -0.08 1.87 2.75
CA THR A 47 -0.86 3.04 3.14
C THR A 47 -0.04 4.32 2.94
N LEU A 48 1.18 4.38 3.45
CA LEU A 48 2.06 5.55 3.28
C LEU A 48 2.36 5.85 1.81
N THR A 49 2.68 4.82 1.01
CA THR A 49 2.95 5.01 -0.43
C THR A 49 1.71 5.48 -1.19
N ALA A 50 0.52 5.00 -0.82
CA ALA A 50 -0.74 5.48 -1.35
C ALA A 50 -1.00 6.95 -0.95
N PHE A 51 -0.74 7.35 0.30
CA PHE A 51 -0.96 8.72 0.78
C PHE A 51 -0.05 9.75 0.10
N VAL A 52 1.24 9.43 -0.03
CA VAL A 52 2.23 10.31 -0.66
C VAL A 52 1.97 10.46 -2.16
N GLY A 53 1.23 9.55 -2.80
CA GLY A 53 0.90 9.61 -4.24
C GLY A 53 2.11 9.50 -5.17
N ASN A 54 3.29 9.27 -4.61
CA ASN A 54 4.54 9.13 -5.31
C ASN A 54 5.27 7.92 -4.74
N CYS A 55 5.10 6.76 -5.36
CA CYS A 55 5.86 5.59 -4.96
C CYS A 55 7.29 5.73 -5.52
N PRO A 56 8.32 5.72 -4.65
CA PRO A 56 9.71 5.87 -5.09
C PRO A 56 10.13 4.76 -6.05
N LEU A 57 9.49 3.58 -5.98
CA LEU A 57 9.74 2.49 -6.92
C LEU A 57 9.37 2.85 -8.35
N TYR A 58 8.22 3.48 -8.59
CA TYR A 58 7.83 3.95 -9.93
C TYR A 58 8.76 5.06 -10.42
N ARG A 59 9.27 5.88 -9.49
CA ARG A 59 10.29 6.89 -9.80
C ARG A 59 11.63 6.27 -10.19
N ILE A 60 12.05 5.16 -9.55
CA ILE A 60 13.28 4.43 -9.88
C ILE A 60 13.13 3.67 -11.20
N VAL A 61 11.97 3.08 -11.47
CA VAL A 61 11.69 2.31 -12.71
C VAL A 61 11.25 3.23 -13.87
N GLY A 62 11.03 4.53 -13.63
CA GLY A 62 10.64 5.50 -14.65
C GLY A 62 9.21 5.34 -15.18
N LEU A 63 8.37 4.55 -14.51
CA LEU A 63 6.99 4.29 -14.90
C LEU A 63 6.06 5.34 -14.30
N LYS A 64 5.19 5.91 -15.14
CA LYS A 64 4.10 6.78 -14.73
C LYS A 64 2.79 6.10 -15.07
N THR A 65 2.00 5.77 -14.04
CA THR A 65 0.62 5.25 -14.23
C THR A 65 -0.38 6.39 -14.35
N CYS A 66 0.05 7.61 -14.04
CA CYS A 66 -0.77 8.79 -14.19
C CYS A 66 -0.57 9.39 -15.59
N GLN A 67 -1.65 9.48 -16.37
CA GLN A 67 -1.65 10.18 -17.66
C GLN A 67 -1.80 11.70 -17.51
N ASP A 68 -2.53 12.18 -16.48
CA ASP A 68 -2.89 13.61 -16.30
C ASP A 68 -2.58 14.15 -14.89
N CYS A 69 -1.33 14.02 -14.46
CA CYS A 69 -0.80 14.62 -13.22
C CYS A 69 0.00 15.89 -13.52
#